data_AF-A0A9E6AZ00-F1
#
_entry.id   AF-A0A9E6AZ00-F1
#
_cell.length_a   1.000
_cell.length_b   1.000
_cell.length_c   1.000
_cell.angle_alpha   90.00
_cell.angle_beta   90.00
_cell.angle_gamma   90.00
#
_symmetry.space_group_name_H-M   'P 1'
#
loop_
_entity.id
_entity.type
_entity.pdbx_description
1 polymer ?
#
loop_
_entity_poly.entity_id
_entity_poly.type
_entity_poly.pdbx_seq_one_letter_code
_entity_poly.pdbx_strand_id
1 'polypeptide(L)'
;MNTKRILIVDDEESLRFTLAANLELEGFTVIEAESGSHALEILKAESVDLVLSDIRMPGMSGVELFLELKKTIPEIPVLLMTAFSADETIQKAIHAGVFAVVYKPFDIDKILAVLRRALKRPVVLVVDDMETVATTTAEALRAVGVRAEVSFDGNSATEMVRKRSIDVCITDLSMPDMSGVELTRWLTSEAPSVCVIAFSGASNNEQLMREAVAAGASRCLRKPVDPSVLVAAIASARGIQN
;
A
#
# COMPACT_ATOMS: atom_id res chain seq x y z
N MET A 1 2.85 20.09 -10.20
CA MET A 1 2.58 18.97 -9.28
C MET A 1 1.33 18.28 -9.80
N ASN A 2 1.30 16.96 -9.92
CA ASN A 2 0.11 16.27 -10.41
C ASN A 2 -0.91 16.19 -9.25
N THR A 3 -1.95 17.01 -9.29
CA THR A 3 -3.03 17.02 -8.30
C THR A 3 -3.69 15.64 -8.26
N LYS A 4 -3.86 15.08 -7.06
CA LYS A 4 -4.44 13.74 -6.88
C LYS A 4 -5.95 13.80 -7.02
N ARG A 5 -6.52 12.87 -7.80
CA ARG A 5 -7.95 12.81 -8.14
C ARG A 5 -8.67 11.79 -7.27
N ILE A 6 -9.63 12.25 -6.47
CA ILE A 6 -10.38 11.43 -5.51
C ILE A 6 -11.82 11.31 -5.99
N LEU A 7 -12.31 10.08 -6.13
CA LEU A 7 -13.72 9.81 -6.41
C LEU A 7 -14.46 9.58 -5.09
N ILE A 8 -15.42 10.44 -4.77
CA ILE A 8 -16.32 10.25 -3.63
C ILE A 8 -17.61 9.61 -4.14
N VAL A 9 -18.02 8.51 -3.52
CA VAL A 9 -19.25 7.80 -3.85
C VAL A 9 -20.13 7.74 -2.61
N ASP A 10 -21.24 8.49 -2.61
CA ASP A 10 -22.19 8.52 -1.48
C ASP A 10 -23.55 8.98 -2.04
N ASP A 11 -24.65 8.30 -1.67
CA ASP A 11 -26.00 8.65 -2.11
C ASP A 11 -26.55 9.89 -1.38
N GLU A 12 -25.95 10.25 -0.24
CA GLU A 12 -26.30 11.47 0.50
C GLU A 12 -25.59 12.70 -0.09
N GLU A 13 -26.31 13.46 -0.92
CA GLU A 13 -25.79 14.66 -1.60
C GLU A 13 -25.11 15.65 -0.64
N SER A 14 -25.72 15.91 0.52
CA SER A 14 -25.20 16.90 1.47
C SER A 14 -23.83 16.50 2.06
N LEU A 15 -23.64 15.21 2.34
CA LEU A 15 -22.40 14.68 2.86
C LEU A 15 -21.33 14.63 1.76
N ARG A 16 -21.71 14.17 0.57
CA ARG A 16 -20.82 14.12 -0.60
C ARG A 16 -20.27 15.51 -0.95
N PHE A 17 -21.14 16.51 -1.01
CA PHE A 17 -20.76 17.91 -1.27
C PHE A 17 -19.84 18.47 -0.18
N THR A 18 -20.18 18.25 1.09
CA THR A 18 -19.37 18.74 2.22
C THR A 18 -17.98 18.11 2.23
N LEU A 19 -17.90 16.81 1.95
CA LEU A 19 -16.63 16.09 1.91
C LEU A 19 -15.79 16.52 0.70
N ALA A 20 -16.42 16.72 -0.46
CA ALA A 20 -15.77 17.24 -1.66
C ALA A 20 -15.11 18.59 -1.39
N ALA A 21 -15.87 19.56 -0.86
CA ALA A 21 -15.36 20.88 -0.54
C ALA A 21 -14.16 20.84 0.42
N ASN A 22 -14.21 19.99 1.46
CA ASN A 22 -13.10 19.84 2.40
C ASN A 22 -11.85 19.24 1.76
N LEU A 23 -11.99 18.25 0.88
CA LEU A 23 -10.83 17.66 0.18
C LEU A 23 -10.25 18.61 -0.88
N GLU A 24 -11.08 19.40 -1.55
CA GLU A 24 -10.61 20.42 -2.50
C GLU A 24 -9.79 21.51 -1.81
N LEU A 25 -10.19 21.95 -0.60
CA LEU A 25 -9.42 22.89 0.21
C LEU A 25 -8.01 22.35 0.55
N GLU A 26 -7.87 21.04 0.66
CA GLU A 26 -6.59 20.35 0.93
C GLU A 26 -5.77 20.07 -0.34
N GLY A 27 -6.23 20.60 -1.49
CA GLY A 27 -5.53 20.53 -2.77
C GLY A 27 -5.75 19.23 -3.54
N PHE A 28 -6.84 18.51 -3.28
CA PHE A 28 -7.26 17.38 -4.12
C PHE A 28 -8.18 17.86 -5.26
N THR A 29 -8.23 17.09 -6.35
CA THR A 29 -9.30 17.21 -7.34
C THR A 29 -10.36 16.18 -6.99
N VAL A 30 -11.60 16.60 -6.76
CA VAL A 30 -12.68 15.70 -6.39
C VAL A 30 -13.60 15.44 -7.58
N ILE A 31 -14.03 14.19 -7.71
CA ILE A 31 -15.11 13.78 -8.61
C ILE A 31 -16.17 13.14 -7.72
N GLU A 32 -17.43 13.42 -8.01
CA GLU A 32 -18.56 12.96 -7.21
C GLU A 32 -19.40 11.94 -7.97
N ALA A 33 -19.81 10.89 -7.28
CA ALA A 33 -20.77 9.91 -7.76
C ALA A 33 -21.86 9.69 -6.69
N GLU A 34 -23.11 9.63 -7.14
CA GLU A 34 -24.28 9.39 -6.27
C GLU A 34 -24.61 7.91 -6.08
N SER A 35 -23.93 7.00 -6.79
CA SER A 35 -24.15 5.56 -6.70
C SER A 35 -22.95 4.77 -7.19
N GLY A 36 -22.88 3.48 -6.83
CA GLY A 36 -21.83 2.57 -7.31
C GLY A 36 -21.83 2.42 -8.85
N SER A 37 -23.00 2.41 -9.49
CA SER A 37 -23.10 2.36 -10.96
C SER A 37 -22.52 3.61 -11.62
N HIS A 38 -22.85 4.80 -11.10
CA HIS A 38 -22.29 6.06 -11.59
C HIS A 38 -20.77 6.11 -11.39
N ALA A 39 -20.27 5.62 -10.24
CA ALA A 39 -18.84 5.50 -9.99
C ALA A 39 -18.12 4.63 -11.03
N LEU A 40 -18.71 3.50 -11.43
CA LEU A 40 -18.16 2.63 -12.47
C LEU A 40 -18.15 3.30 -13.86
N GLU A 41 -19.12 4.15 -14.16
CA GLU A 41 -19.15 4.93 -15.41
C GLU A 41 -18.02 5.96 -15.44
N ILE A 42 -17.84 6.70 -14.35
CA ILE A 42 -16.74 7.67 -14.18
C ILE A 42 -15.38 6.97 -14.32
N LEU A 43 -15.17 5.84 -13.65
CA LEU A 43 -13.90 5.11 -13.67
C LEU A 43 -13.54 4.52 -15.06
N LYS A 44 -14.51 4.42 -15.97
CA LYS A 44 -14.24 4.06 -17.38
C LYS A 44 -13.79 5.25 -18.22
N ALA A 45 -14.20 6.47 -17.85
CA ALA A 45 -13.96 7.68 -18.61
C ALA A 45 -12.79 8.51 -18.07
N GLU A 46 -12.50 8.40 -16.77
CA GLU A 46 -11.61 9.30 -16.07
C GLU A 46 -10.58 8.56 -15.21
N SER A 47 -9.36 9.10 -15.14
CA SER A 47 -8.33 8.59 -14.25
C SER A 47 -8.57 9.01 -12.80
N VAL A 48 -8.69 8.06 -11.88
CA VAL A 48 -8.88 8.30 -10.45
C VAL A 48 -7.71 7.70 -9.67
N ASP A 49 -7.17 8.44 -8.70
CA ASP A 49 -6.07 7.96 -7.86
C ASP A 49 -6.56 7.16 -6.63
N LEU A 50 -7.80 7.39 -6.18
CA LEU A 50 -8.40 6.75 -5.00
C LEU A 50 -9.94 6.86 -5.02
N VAL A 51 -10.62 5.82 -4.54
CA VAL A 51 -12.08 5.83 -4.32
C VAL A 51 -12.40 5.89 -2.82
N LEU A 52 -13.26 6.82 -2.43
CA LEU A 52 -13.81 6.96 -1.09
C LEU A 52 -15.32 6.73 -1.18
N SER A 53 -15.80 5.55 -0.79
CA SER A 53 -17.19 5.11 -1.00
C SER A 53 -17.91 4.89 0.31
N ASP A 54 -19.15 5.34 0.43
CA ASP A 54 -20.06 4.82 1.45
C ASP A 54 -20.36 3.34 1.19
N ILE A 55 -20.59 2.59 2.26
CA ILE A 55 -20.95 1.17 2.15
C ILE A 55 -22.43 1.01 1.76
N ARG A 56 -23.33 1.81 2.33
CA ARG A 56 -24.78 1.62 2.22
C ARG A 56 -25.37 2.60 1.24
N MET A 57 -25.35 2.20 -0.03
CA MET A 57 -26.00 2.93 -1.11
C MET A 57 -27.11 2.09 -1.74
N PRO A 58 -28.20 2.70 -2.24
CA PRO A 58 -29.21 2.00 -3.02
C PRO A 58 -28.64 1.34 -4.28
N GLY A 59 -29.13 0.14 -4.61
CA GLY A 59 -28.69 -0.60 -5.78
C GLY A 59 -27.36 -1.32 -5.53
N MET A 60 -26.25 -0.65 -5.85
CA MET A 60 -24.90 -1.20 -5.67
C MET A 60 -24.26 -0.64 -4.40
N SER A 61 -23.97 -1.51 -3.43
CA SER A 61 -23.26 -1.14 -2.20
C SER A 61 -21.78 -0.80 -2.46
N GLY A 62 -21.16 -0.06 -1.54
CA GLY A 62 -19.73 0.25 -1.63
C GLY A 62 -18.83 -0.99 -1.59
N VAL A 63 -19.27 -2.07 -0.92
CA VAL A 63 -18.53 -3.34 -0.91
C VAL A 63 -18.64 -4.05 -2.26
N GLU A 64 -19.81 -4.06 -2.89
CA GLU A 64 -19.96 -4.61 -4.25
C GLU A 64 -19.14 -3.81 -5.26
N LEU A 65 -19.17 -2.47 -5.17
CA LEU A 65 -18.31 -1.59 -5.96
C LEU A 65 -16.83 -1.97 -5.78
N PHE A 66 -16.35 -2.06 -4.53
CA PHE A 66 -14.96 -2.44 -4.25
C PHE A 66 -14.58 -3.80 -4.87
N LEU A 67 -15.44 -4.82 -4.72
CA LEU A 67 -15.18 -6.15 -5.27
C LEU A 67 -15.13 -6.15 -6.81
N GLU A 68 -15.90 -5.28 -7.46
CA GLU A 68 -15.84 -5.10 -8.92
C GLU A 68 -14.59 -4.34 -9.37
N LEU A 69 -14.19 -3.31 -8.63
CA LEU A 69 -12.94 -2.59 -8.85
C LEU A 69 -11.73 -3.49 -8.70
N LYS A 70 -11.76 -4.44 -7.75
CA LYS A 70 -10.66 -5.39 -7.58
C LYS A 70 -10.43 -6.31 -8.79
N LYS A 71 -11.45 -6.52 -9.64
CA LYS A 71 -11.32 -7.29 -10.87
C LYS A 71 -10.83 -6.45 -12.04
N THR A 72 -11.16 -5.16 -12.06
CA THR A 72 -10.99 -4.28 -13.22
C THR A 72 -9.81 -3.31 -13.08
N ILE A 73 -9.57 -2.79 -11.87
CA ILE A 73 -8.53 -1.83 -11.51
C ILE A 73 -7.95 -2.21 -10.13
N PRO A 74 -7.30 -3.37 -9.97
CA PRO A 74 -6.90 -3.92 -8.66
C PRO A 74 -5.96 -3.02 -7.86
N GLU A 75 -5.26 -2.09 -8.52
CA GLU A 75 -4.31 -1.16 -7.89
C GLU A 75 -4.94 0.10 -7.31
N ILE A 76 -6.22 0.40 -7.60
CA ILE A 76 -6.87 1.60 -7.06
C ILE A 76 -7.18 1.40 -5.57
N PRO A 77 -6.63 2.24 -4.67
CA PRO A 77 -6.98 2.15 -3.26
C PRO A 77 -8.45 2.55 -3.06
N VAL A 78 -9.18 1.73 -2.31
CA VAL A 78 -10.58 2.00 -1.93
C VAL A 78 -10.67 2.15 -0.42
N LEU A 79 -11.22 3.28 0.03
CA LEU A 79 -11.62 3.53 1.41
C LEU A 79 -13.13 3.40 1.49
N LEU A 80 -13.61 2.63 2.47
CA LEU A 80 -15.04 2.50 2.73
C LEU A 80 -15.45 3.34 3.93
N MET A 81 -16.59 4.04 3.82
CA MET A 81 -17.21 4.81 4.90
C MET A 81 -18.44 4.07 5.43
N THR A 82 -18.65 4.01 6.74
CA THR A 82 -19.81 3.32 7.32
C THR A 82 -20.29 3.94 8.63
N ALA A 83 -21.60 4.00 8.83
CA ALA A 83 -22.22 4.41 10.09
C ALA A 83 -22.47 3.26 11.08
N PHE A 84 -22.17 2.00 10.71
CA PHE A 84 -22.40 0.84 11.56
C PHE A 84 -21.14 0.05 11.89
N SER A 85 -21.12 -0.54 13.08
CA SER A 85 -20.09 -1.44 13.56
C SER A 85 -20.25 -2.85 12.96
N ALA A 86 -19.17 -3.37 12.38
CA ALA A 86 -18.90 -4.78 12.09
C ALA A 86 -20.09 -5.62 11.59
N ASP A 87 -20.42 -5.48 10.31
CA ASP A 87 -21.25 -6.44 9.57
C ASP A 87 -20.36 -7.46 8.84
N GLU A 88 -20.87 -8.66 8.55
CA GLU A 88 -20.19 -9.69 7.73
C GLU A 88 -19.72 -9.12 6.38
N THR A 89 -20.46 -8.17 5.84
CA THR A 89 -20.14 -7.47 4.59
C THR A 89 -18.85 -6.67 4.67
N ILE A 90 -18.58 -6.03 5.82
CA ILE A 90 -17.32 -5.31 6.06
C ILE A 90 -16.17 -6.31 6.18
N GLN A 91 -16.40 -7.42 6.89
CA GLN A 91 -15.40 -8.48 7.02
C GLN A 91 -15.02 -9.05 5.65
N LYS A 92 -15.96 -9.22 4.73
CA LYS A 92 -15.67 -9.63 3.35
C LYS A 92 -14.76 -8.63 2.63
N ALA A 93 -15.02 -7.32 2.76
CA ALA A 93 -14.19 -6.29 2.14
C ALA A 93 -12.76 -6.27 2.70
N ILE A 94 -12.63 -6.44 4.02
CA ILE A 94 -11.34 -6.62 4.72
C ILE A 94 -10.63 -7.86 4.17
N HIS A 95 -11.23 -9.05 4.24
CA HIS A 95 -10.58 -10.25 3.70
C HIS A 95 -10.22 -10.16 2.20
N ALA A 96 -10.98 -9.37 1.44
CA ALA A 96 -10.71 -9.08 0.05
C ALA A 96 -9.69 -7.95 -0.17
N GLY A 97 -9.15 -7.31 0.87
CA GLY A 97 -8.02 -6.37 0.85
C GLY A 97 -8.41 -4.92 0.53
N VAL A 98 -9.48 -4.42 1.14
CA VAL A 98 -9.84 -2.99 1.09
C VAL A 98 -8.79 -2.16 1.81
N PHE A 99 -8.49 -0.94 1.36
CA PHE A 99 -7.38 -0.18 1.93
C PHE A 99 -7.63 0.26 3.38
N ALA A 100 -8.85 0.74 3.67
CA ALA A 100 -9.28 1.06 5.02
C ALA A 100 -10.81 1.17 5.11
N VAL A 101 -11.32 1.00 6.31
CA VAL A 101 -12.71 1.29 6.68
C VAL A 101 -12.72 2.45 7.68
N VAL A 102 -13.49 3.49 7.37
CA VAL A 102 -13.66 4.70 8.17
C VAL A 102 -15.06 4.74 8.73
N TYR A 103 -15.18 4.91 10.05
CA TYR A 103 -16.47 4.95 10.73
C TYR A 103 -17.00 6.38 10.81
N LYS A 104 -18.27 6.57 10.43
CA LYS A 104 -19.07 7.78 10.64
C LYS A 104 -19.54 7.82 12.11
N PRO A 105 -19.56 8.99 12.77
CA PRO A 105 -19.04 10.27 12.30
C PRO A 105 -17.50 10.25 12.26
N PHE A 106 -16.92 10.86 11.23
CA PHE A 106 -15.48 10.95 11.05
C PHE A 106 -14.99 12.39 11.16
N ASP A 107 -13.75 12.52 11.64
CA ASP A 107 -12.99 13.77 11.56
C ASP A 107 -12.36 13.87 10.16
N ILE A 108 -12.42 15.05 9.55
CA ILE A 108 -11.80 15.31 8.24
C ILE A 108 -10.29 15.06 8.30
N ASP A 109 -9.63 15.41 9.41
CA ASP A 109 -8.19 15.20 9.59
C ASP A 109 -7.84 13.71 9.57
N LYS A 110 -8.73 12.88 10.13
CA LYS A 110 -8.59 11.43 10.10
C LYS A 110 -8.74 10.88 8.68
N ILE A 111 -9.72 11.37 7.91
CA ILE A 111 -9.87 10.98 6.49
C ILE A 111 -8.62 11.39 5.71
N LEU A 112 -8.16 12.63 5.86
CA LEU A 112 -6.99 13.14 5.14
C LEU A 112 -5.72 12.34 5.45
N ALA A 113 -5.52 11.93 6.71
CA ALA A 113 -4.41 11.07 7.08
C ALA A 113 -4.45 9.72 6.36
N VAL A 114 -5.63 9.07 6.30
CA VAL A 114 -5.79 7.78 5.61
C VAL A 114 -5.66 7.95 4.10
N LEU A 115 -6.26 8.99 3.50
CA LEU A 115 -6.14 9.33 2.08
C LEU A 115 -4.68 9.55 1.69
N ARG A 116 -3.93 10.37 2.44
CA ARG A 116 -2.51 10.60 2.17
C ARG A 116 -1.69 9.32 2.25
N ARG A 117 -2.02 8.42 3.19
CA ARG A 117 -1.38 7.10 3.27
C ARG A 117 -1.71 6.22 2.07
N ALA A 118 -2.96 6.23 1.61
CA ALA A 118 -3.42 5.47 0.45
C ALA A 118 -2.80 5.95 -0.86
N LEU A 119 -2.66 7.26 -1.02
CA LEU A 119 -2.09 7.88 -2.22
C LEU A 119 -0.56 7.74 -2.30
N LYS A 120 0.11 7.39 -1.20
CA LYS A 120 1.54 7.08 -1.20
C LYS A 120 1.78 5.73 -1.86
N ARG A 121 2.12 5.76 -3.15
CA ARG A 121 2.75 4.64 -3.84
C ARG A 121 4.10 4.35 -3.18
N PRO A 122 4.29 3.18 -2.55
CA PRO A 122 5.52 2.89 -1.84
C PRO A 122 6.68 2.86 -2.82
N VAL A 123 7.79 3.49 -2.44
CA VAL A 123 9.08 3.24 -3.08
C VAL A 123 9.74 2.08 -2.36
N VAL A 124 9.99 1.00 -3.11
CA VAL A 124 10.61 -0.23 -2.61
C VAL A 124 12.07 -0.23 -3.02
N LEU A 125 12.98 -0.36 -2.07
CA LEU A 125 14.38 -0.63 -2.32
C LEU A 125 14.63 -2.14 -2.25
N VAL A 126 15.13 -2.74 -3.32
CA VAL A 126 15.59 -4.13 -3.33
C VAL A 126 17.10 -4.14 -3.16
N VAL A 127 17.59 -4.84 -2.15
CA VAL A 127 19.00 -4.95 -1.79
C VAL A 127 19.43 -6.40 -1.91
N ASP A 128 20.33 -6.68 -2.84
CA ASP A 128 20.84 -8.03 -3.12
C ASP A 128 22.24 -7.93 -3.73
N ASP A 129 23.22 -8.66 -3.19
CA ASP A 129 24.59 -8.68 -3.73
C ASP A 129 24.69 -9.36 -5.10
N MET A 130 23.68 -10.15 -5.46
CA MET A 130 23.51 -10.68 -6.82
C MET A 130 22.71 -9.68 -7.68
N GLU A 131 23.41 -8.95 -8.55
CA GLU A 131 22.81 -7.95 -9.46
C GLU A 131 21.61 -8.48 -10.25
N THR A 132 21.70 -9.71 -10.77
CA THR A 132 20.60 -10.36 -11.50
C THR A 132 19.36 -10.55 -10.62
N VAL A 133 19.54 -10.92 -9.35
CA VAL A 133 18.42 -11.17 -8.42
C VAL A 133 17.77 -9.85 -8.00
N ALA A 134 18.56 -8.84 -7.64
CA ALA A 134 18.06 -7.49 -7.33
C ALA A 134 17.26 -6.92 -8.51
N THR A 135 17.84 -6.96 -9.71
CA THR A 135 17.24 -6.38 -10.92
C THR A 135 15.96 -7.10 -11.30
N THR A 136 15.97 -8.43 -11.36
CA THR A 136 14.79 -9.23 -11.72
C THR A 136 13.65 -9.02 -10.71
N THR A 137 13.96 -8.95 -9.41
CA THR A 137 12.97 -8.69 -8.36
C THR A 137 12.35 -7.30 -8.51
N ALA A 138 13.17 -6.28 -8.77
CA ALA A 138 12.69 -4.92 -8.99
C ALA A 138 11.86 -4.80 -10.27
N GLU A 139 12.24 -5.47 -11.36
CA GLU A 139 11.47 -5.51 -12.60
C GLU A 139 10.11 -6.19 -12.40
N ALA A 140 10.08 -7.30 -11.67
CA ALA A 140 8.84 -7.98 -11.33
C ALA A 140 7.89 -7.09 -10.52
N LEU A 141 8.42 -6.33 -9.55
CA LEU A 141 7.66 -5.32 -8.80
C LEU A 141 7.14 -4.19 -9.70
N ARG A 142 7.98 -3.69 -10.61
CA ARG A 142 7.59 -2.62 -11.55
C ARG A 142 6.49 -3.09 -12.51
N ALA A 143 6.54 -4.34 -12.96
CA ALA A 143 5.54 -4.93 -13.84
C ALA A 143 4.13 -4.97 -13.19
N VAL A 144 4.07 -5.07 -11.85
CA VAL A 144 2.83 -5.01 -11.07
C VAL A 144 2.55 -3.62 -10.48
N GLY A 145 3.18 -2.57 -11.04
CA GLY A 145 2.91 -1.17 -10.72
C GLY A 145 3.59 -0.64 -9.44
N VAL A 146 4.48 -1.42 -8.82
CA VAL A 146 5.26 -0.99 -7.65
C VAL A 146 6.51 -0.25 -8.08
N ARG A 147 6.77 0.92 -7.50
CA ARG A 147 7.98 1.68 -7.78
C ARG A 147 9.16 1.05 -7.04
N ALA A 148 10.01 0.34 -7.77
CA ALA A 148 11.18 -0.33 -7.19
C ALA A 148 12.50 0.33 -7.62
N GLU A 149 13.44 0.43 -6.69
CA GLU A 149 14.85 0.80 -6.86
C GLU A 149 15.74 -0.36 -6.43
N VAL A 150 17.01 -0.37 -6.85
CA VAL A 150 17.96 -1.45 -6.55
C VAL A 150 19.21 -0.90 -5.88
N SER A 151 19.76 -1.68 -4.95
CA SER A 151 21.11 -1.56 -4.41
C SER A 151 21.75 -2.94 -4.42
N PHE A 152 23.06 -2.99 -4.59
CA PHE A 152 23.81 -4.26 -4.65
C PHE A 152 24.64 -4.54 -3.38
N ASP A 153 24.53 -3.65 -2.39
CA ASP A 153 25.19 -3.81 -1.10
C ASP A 153 24.46 -2.98 -0.04
N GLY A 154 24.70 -3.32 1.23
CA GLY A 154 24.07 -2.65 2.36
C GLY A 154 24.53 -1.20 2.57
N ASN A 155 25.79 -0.85 2.26
CA ASN A 155 26.31 0.50 2.47
C ASN A 155 25.66 1.49 1.50
N SER A 156 25.65 1.16 0.21
CA SER A 156 24.93 1.90 -0.83
C SER A 156 23.43 2.02 -0.51
N ALA A 157 22.82 0.96 0.06
CA ALA A 157 21.42 0.99 0.47
C ALA A 157 21.18 2.03 1.57
N THR A 158 22.05 2.13 2.58
CA THR A 158 21.93 3.17 3.62
C THR A 158 22.01 4.58 3.04
N GLU A 159 22.91 4.82 2.06
CA GLU A 159 22.99 6.12 1.39
C GLU A 159 21.72 6.46 0.61
N MET A 160 21.17 5.48 -0.11
CA MET A 160 19.93 5.66 -0.86
C MET A 160 18.77 6.00 0.08
N VAL A 161 18.64 5.31 1.21
CA VAL A 161 17.62 5.59 2.22
C VAL A 161 17.77 6.98 2.83
N ARG A 162 18.99 7.49 3.03
CA ARG A 162 19.21 8.86 3.51
C ARG A 162 18.86 9.92 2.48
N LYS A 163 19.09 9.64 1.18
CA LYS A 163 18.93 10.62 0.08
C LYS A 163 17.54 10.57 -0.57
N ARG A 164 16.79 9.48 -0.41
CA ARG A 164 15.53 9.21 -1.12
C ARG A 164 14.43 8.81 -0.15
N SER A 165 13.18 9.07 -0.51
CA SER A 165 12.02 8.60 0.26
C SER A 165 11.74 7.13 -0.05
N ILE A 166 12.36 6.23 0.72
CA ILE A 166 12.10 4.78 0.68
C ILE A 166 11.03 4.43 1.71
N ASP A 167 10.03 3.64 1.32
CA ASP A 167 8.97 3.16 2.20
C ASP A 167 9.23 1.73 2.68
N VAL A 168 9.79 0.89 1.79
CA VAL A 168 10.04 -0.53 2.07
C VAL A 168 11.42 -0.92 1.59
N CYS A 169 12.17 -1.63 2.40
CA CYS A 169 13.43 -2.26 2.03
C CYS A 169 13.25 -3.78 2.00
N ILE A 170 13.46 -4.39 0.84
CA ILE A 170 13.59 -5.84 0.68
C ILE A 170 15.08 -6.14 0.64
N THR A 171 15.59 -6.94 1.58
CA THR A 171 17.04 -7.22 1.65
C THR A 171 17.31 -8.71 1.65
N ASP A 172 18.29 -9.15 0.86
CA ASP A 172 18.93 -10.45 1.10
C ASP A 172 19.62 -10.44 2.46
N LEU A 173 19.68 -11.60 3.12
CA LEU A 173 20.30 -11.73 4.45
C LEU A 173 21.80 -11.96 4.41
N SER A 174 22.33 -12.55 3.35
CA SER A 174 23.72 -12.99 3.22
C SER A 174 24.43 -12.14 2.18
N MET A 175 24.89 -10.96 2.60
CA MET A 175 25.67 -10.04 1.77
C MET A 175 27.09 -9.86 2.35
N PRO A 176 28.13 -9.69 1.52
CA PRO A 176 29.53 -9.74 1.95
C PRO A 176 30.01 -8.55 2.78
N ASP A 177 29.49 -7.35 2.54
CA ASP A 177 29.89 -6.14 3.27
C ASP A 177 29.04 -5.94 4.53
N MET A 178 27.96 -5.17 4.42
CA MET A 178 26.91 -5.08 5.44
C MET A 178 25.87 -6.15 5.14
N SER A 179 25.69 -7.09 6.06
CA SER A 179 24.67 -8.14 5.92
C SER A 179 23.25 -7.57 5.99
N GLY A 180 22.25 -8.31 5.49
CA GLY A 180 20.86 -7.88 5.56
C GLY A 180 20.34 -7.74 6.99
N VAL A 181 20.88 -8.52 7.93
CA VAL A 181 20.55 -8.41 9.35
C VAL A 181 21.10 -7.09 9.93
N GLU A 182 22.35 -6.73 9.60
CA GLU A 182 22.93 -5.46 10.03
C GLU A 182 22.21 -4.25 9.41
N LEU A 183 21.88 -4.33 8.12
CA LEU A 183 21.07 -3.33 7.43
C LEU A 183 19.69 -3.19 8.10
N THR A 184 19.05 -4.31 8.47
CA THR A 184 17.77 -4.30 9.20
C THR A 184 17.90 -3.55 10.52
N ARG A 185 18.93 -3.86 11.34
CA ARG A 185 19.15 -3.17 12.62
C ARG A 185 19.38 -1.68 12.41
N TRP A 186 20.15 -1.32 11.39
CA TRP A 186 20.40 0.07 11.03
C TRP A 186 19.11 0.79 10.64
N LEU A 187 18.28 0.20 9.77
CA LEU A 187 17.01 0.79 9.35
C LEU A 187 16.05 0.98 10.53
N THR A 188 15.95 -0.01 11.41
CA THR A 188 15.12 0.10 12.62
C THR A 188 15.58 1.25 13.54
N SER A 189 16.87 1.55 13.59
CA SER A 189 17.43 2.63 14.43
C SER A 189 17.38 4.01 13.77
N GLU A 190 17.84 4.10 12.52
CA GLU A 190 18.12 5.37 11.83
C GLU A 190 16.98 5.82 10.91
N ALA A 191 16.14 4.87 10.47
CA ALA A 191 15.05 5.12 9.54
C ALA A 191 13.80 4.29 9.91
N PRO A 192 13.24 4.45 11.13
CA PRO A 192 12.16 3.60 11.65
C PRO A 192 10.85 3.66 10.85
N SER A 193 10.72 4.61 9.92
CA SER A 193 9.60 4.67 8.98
C SER A 193 9.72 3.69 7.81
N VAL A 194 10.91 3.13 7.56
CA VAL A 194 11.16 2.16 6.49
C VAL A 194 10.79 0.77 6.99
N CYS A 195 9.83 0.14 6.32
CA CYS A 195 9.47 -1.24 6.62
C CYS A 195 10.49 -2.21 5.99
N VAL A 196 10.95 -3.21 6.75
CA VAL A 196 11.96 -4.17 6.27
C VAL A 196 11.35 -5.55 6.03
N ILE A 197 11.56 -6.10 4.83
CA ILE A 197 11.23 -7.48 4.45
C ILE A 197 12.53 -8.22 4.14
N ALA A 198 12.85 -9.22 4.94
CA ALA A 198 14.06 -10.02 4.74
C ALA A 198 13.81 -11.17 3.74
N PHE A 199 14.71 -11.36 2.80
CA PHE A 199 14.75 -12.47 1.86
C PHE A 199 15.86 -13.46 2.23
N SER A 200 15.51 -14.75 2.26
CA SER A 200 16.47 -15.83 2.53
C SER A 200 16.53 -16.82 1.38
N GLY A 201 17.74 -17.26 1.01
CA GLY A 201 17.98 -18.42 0.15
C GLY A 201 17.54 -19.76 0.78
N ALA A 202 17.53 -20.82 -0.04
CA ALA A 202 16.92 -22.13 0.26
C ALA A 202 17.73 -23.04 1.22
N SER A 203 19.03 -22.77 1.42
CA SER A 203 19.90 -23.60 2.27
C SER A 203 20.06 -23.00 3.67
N ASN A 204 19.31 -23.54 4.64
CA ASN A 204 19.59 -23.54 6.08
C ASN A 204 19.83 -22.19 6.82
N ASN A 205 19.19 -21.10 6.39
CA ASN A 205 19.32 -19.77 7.02
C ASN A 205 18.23 -19.43 8.06
N GLU A 206 17.64 -20.42 8.75
CA GLU A 206 16.62 -20.16 9.79
C GLU A 206 17.13 -19.26 10.91
N GLN A 207 18.41 -19.36 11.24
CA GLN A 207 19.05 -18.51 12.23
C GLN A 207 19.09 -17.05 11.78
N LEU A 208 19.50 -16.77 10.55
CA LEU A 208 19.50 -15.40 10.00
C LEU A 208 18.09 -14.83 9.89
N MET A 209 17.09 -15.66 9.54
CA MET A 209 15.69 -15.21 9.53
C MET A 209 15.22 -14.81 10.93
N ARG A 210 15.56 -15.59 11.97
CA ARG A 210 15.26 -15.24 13.36
C ARG A 210 15.95 -13.95 13.79
N GLU A 211 17.23 -13.77 13.41
CA GLU A 211 17.99 -12.57 13.72
C GLU A 211 17.44 -11.33 13.00
N ALA A 212 16.98 -11.48 11.76
CA ALA A 212 16.34 -10.39 11.02
C ALA A 212 15.05 -9.94 11.69
N VAL A 213 14.20 -10.89 12.14
CA VAL A 213 12.98 -10.54 12.91
C VAL A 213 13.36 -9.86 14.23
N ALA A 214 14.36 -10.38 14.95
CA ALA A 214 14.84 -9.76 16.19
C ALA A 214 15.44 -8.36 15.96
N ALA A 215 15.97 -8.11 14.77
CA ALA A 215 16.47 -6.80 14.33
C ALA A 215 15.37 -5.82 13.91
N GLY A 216 14.12 -6.26 13.79
CA GLY A 216 12.97 -5.43 13.42
C GLY A 216 12.40 -5.68 12.01
N ALA A 217 12.83 -6.74 11.31
CA ALA A 217 12.19 -7.11 10.05
C ALA A 217 10.71 -7.44 10.28
N SER A 218 9.84 -6.78 9.54
CA SER A 218 8.39 -6.97 9.64
C SER A 218 7.96 -8.33 9.11
N ARG A 219 8.73 -8.89 8.17
CA ARG A 219 8.49 -10.22 7.60
C ARG A 219 9.76 -10.83 7.03
N CYS A 220 9.79 -12.15 6.95
CA CYS A 220 10.82 -12.90 6.22
C CYS A 220 10.16 -13.76 5.14
N LEU A 221 10.76 -13.79 3.94
CA LEU A 221 10.31 -14.59 2.79
C LEU A 221 11.47 -15.46 2.27
N ARG A 222 11.14 -16.59 1.67
CA ARG A 222 12.13 -17.51 1.09
C ARG A 222 12.17 -17.34 -0.42
N LYS A 223 13.37 -17.23 -0.99
CA LYS A 223 13.60 -17.20 -2.44
C LYS A 223 13.42 -18.60 -3.05
N PRO A 224 12.89 -18.73 -4.27
CA PRO A 224 12.30 -17.66 -5.08
C PRO A 224 10.90 -17.25 -4.56
N VAL A 225 10.57 -15.96 -4.67
CA VAL A 225 9.27 -15.40 -4.23
C VAL A 225 8.47 -14.99 -5.46
N ASP A 226 7.20 -15.40 -5.52
CA ASP A 226 6.27 -14.94 -6.55
C ASP A 226 6.00 -13.42 -6.40
N PRO A 227 5.97 -12.63 -7.48
CA PRO A 227 5.72 -11.18 -7.41
C PRO A 227 4.42 -10.82 -6.67
N SER A 228 3.36 -11.63 -6.80
CA SER A 228 2.10 -11.41 -6.10
C SER A 228 2.24 -11.55 -4.57
N VAL A 229 3.04 -12.52 -4.11
CA VAL A 229 3.36 -12.71 -2.69
C VAL A 229 4.16 -11.51 -2.16
N LEU A 230 5.04 -10.95 -2.99
CA LEU A 230 5.84 -9.80 -2.62
C LEU A 230 4.99 -8.53 -2.48
N VAL A 231 4.07 -8.29 -3.41
CA VAL A 231 3.08 -7.20 -3.32
C VAL A 231 2.23 -7.34 -2.06
N ALA A 232 1.71 -8.54 -1.79
CA ALA A 232 0.94 -8.81 -0.58
C ALA A 232 1.76 -8.57 0.70
N ALA A 233 3.04 -8.93 0.69
CA ALA A 233 3.94 -8.68 1.81
C ALA A 233 4.21 -7.18 2.01
N ILE A 234 4.45 -6.43 0.94
CA ILE A 234 4.61 -4.96 0.96
C ILE A 234 3.34 -4.29 1.54
N ALA A 235 2.16 -4.69 1.08
CA ALA A 235 0.90 -4.14 1.56
C ALA A 235 0.72 -4.39 3.06
N SER A 236 0.80 -5.67 3.46
CA SER A 236 0.64 -6.09 4.85
C SER A 236 1.63 -5.41 5.79
N ALA A 237 2.89 -5.29 5.37
CA ALA A 237 3.96 -4.76 6.23
C ALA A 237 3.87 -3.23 6.42
N ARG A 238 3.18 -2.51 5.52
CA ARG A 238 2.85 -1.08 5.69
C ARG A 238 1.62 -0.83 6.56
N GLY A 239 1.05 -1.86 7.19
CA GLY A 239 -0.19 -1.73 7.96
C GLY A 239 -1.41 -1.43 7.07
N ILE A 240 -1.31 -1.72 5.78
CA ILE A 240 -2.46 -1.86 4.88
C ILE A 240 -2.94 -3.29 5.17
N GLN A 241 -3.64 -3.47 6.29
CA GLN A 241 -4.18 -4.78 6.61
C GLN A 241 -5.17 -5.16 5.52
N ASN A 242 -4.99 -6.39 5.00
CA ASN A 242 -6.04 -7.12 4.29
C ASN A 242 -7.21 -7.22 5.25
#